data_AF-A0A7W4DAE4-F1
#
_entry.id   AF-A0A7W4DAE4-F1
#
_cell.length_a   1.000
_cell.length_b   1.000
_cell.length_c   1.000
_cell.angle_alpha   90.00
_cell.angle_beta   90.00
_cell.angle_gamma   90.00
#
_symmetry.space_group_name_H-M   'P 1'
#
loop_
_entity.id
_entity.type
_entity.pdbx_description
1 polymer ?
#
loop_
_entity_poly.entity_id
_entity_poly.type
_entity_poly.pdbx_seq_one_letter_code
_entity_poly.pdbx_strand_id
1 'polypeptide(L)' 'MAKRKKKAKYNPDKAMFKSSIYAVKGVRKSADKKAGLRLKVAESNASMAAMERGKKMALIEAYAKEHGVTITQAMIHFM' A
#
# COMPACT_ATOMS: atom_id res chain seq x y z
N MET A 1 4.91 51.71 -28.75
CA MET A 1 5.57 50.52 -29.34
C MET A 1 5.18 49.26 -28.55
N ALA A 2 4.32 48.41 -29.10
CA ALA A 2 3.84 47.20 -28.41
C ALA A 2 4.87 46.06 -28.51
N LYS A 3 5.35 45.56 -27.37
CA LYS A 3 6.31 44.44 -27.30
C LYS A 3 5.62 43.15 -27.77
N ARG A 4 5.97 42.67 -28.98
CA ARG A 4 5.53 41.37 -29.51
C ARG A 4 6.05 40.24 -28.59
N LYS A 5 5.14 39.59 -27.85
CA LYS A 5 5.46 38.38 -27.06
C LYS A 5 5.87 37.26 -28.04
N LYS A 6 7.14 36.83 -28.00
CA LYS A 6 7.62 35.70 -28.80
C LYS A 6 6.82 34.45 -28.41
N LYS A 7 6.13 33.82 -29.36
CA LYS A 7 5.43 32.55 -29.15
C LYS A 7 6.47 31.48 -28.74
N ALA A 8 6.17 30.72 -27.69
CA ALA A 8 7.06 29.66 -27.23
C ALA A 8 7.22 28.61 -28.35
N LYS A 9 8.47 28.29 -28.72
CA LYS A 9 8.76 27.21 -29.68
C LYS A 9 8.22 25.89 -29.10
N TYR A 10 7.44 25.16 -29.90
CA TYR A 10 6.95 23.83 -29.56
C TYR A 10 8.14 22.92 -29.28
N ASN A 11 8.21 22.38 -28.07
CA ASN A 11 9.27 21.47 -27.65
C ASN A 11 8.63 20.08 -27.48
N PRO A 12 8.95 19.10 -28.35
CA PRO A 12 8.36 17.77 -28.28
C PRO A 12 8.74 17.00 -27.00
N ASP A 13 9.82 17.39 -26.31
CA ASP A 13 10.22 16.79 -25.03
C ASP A 13 9.52 17.38 -23.80
N LYS A 14 8.71 18.44 -23.97
CA LYS A 14 8.02 19.09 -22.87
C LYS A 14 6.63 18.48 -22.70
N ALA A 15 6.42 17.75 -21.61
CA ALA A 15 5.13 17.13 -21.32
C ALA A 15 3.98 18.16 -21.40
N MET A 16 2.97 17.85 -22.20
CA MET A 16 1.86 18.76 -22.51
C MET A 16 0.98 19.06 -21.30
N PHE A 17 0.93 18.18 -20.31
CA PHE A 17 0.12 18.33 -19.10
C PHE A 17 0.99 18.21 -17.85
N LYS A 18 1.09 19.30 -17.09
CA LYS A 18 1.84 19.34 -15.82
C LYS A 18 1.23 18.46 -14.71
N SER A 19 -0.02 18.04 -14.86
CA SER A 19 -0.84 17.43 -13.80
C SER A 19 -1.35 16.02 -14.10
N SER A 20 -0.96 15.42 -15.24
CA SER A 20 -1.32 14.03 -15.52
C SER A 20 -0.34 13.09 -14.85
N ILE A 21 -0.86 12.18 -14.02
CA ILE A 21 -0.09 11.13 -13.32
C ILE A 21 0.60 10.19 -14.33
N TYR A 22 0.08 10.11 -15.55
CA TYR A 22 0.58 9.26 -16.64
C TYR A 22 1.41 10.03 -17.68
N ALA A 23 1.60 11.34 -17.50
CA ALA A 23 2.49 12.13 -18.35
C ALA A 23 3.75 12.49 -17.57
N VAL A 24 4.92 12.26 -18.16
CA VAL A 24 6.24 12.91 -17.93
C VAL A 24 7.39 11.89 -17.81
N LYS A 25 8.40 12.11 -18.66
CA LYS A 25 9.75 11.55 -18.70
C LYS A 25 10.50 11.86 -17.38
N GLY A 26 10.88 10.82 -16.65
CA GLY A 26 11.79 10.90 -15.49
C GLY A 26 11.07 11.17 -14.18
N VAL A 27 10.67 10.10 -13.49
CA VAL A 27 10.14 10.12 -12.13
C VAL A 27 11.15 10.79 -11.19
N ARG A 28 10.95 12.06 -10.87
CA ARG A 28 11.54 12.63 -9.65
C ARG A 28 10.78 12.01 -8.49
N LYS A 29 11.29 10.89 -7.96
CA LYS A 29 10.87 10.38 -6.65
C LYS A 29 11.06 11.53 -5.66
N SER A 30 9.97 12.16 -5.23
CA SER A 30 10.01 13.03 -4.06
C SER A 30 10.28 12.12 -2.88
N ALA A 31 11.55 12.06 -2.46
CA ALA A 31 12.00 11.27 -1.34
C ALA A 31 11.60 11.97 -0.03
N ASP A 32 10.30 12.00 0.28
CA ASP A 32 9.90 12.31 1.64
C ASP A 32 10.20 11.07 2.50
N LYS A 33 11.38 11.05 3.12
CA LYS A 33 11.86 9.96 3.99
C LYS A 33 10.83 9.60 5.07
N LYS A 34 9.98 10.54 5.47
CA LYS A 34 8.91 10.33 6.46
C LYS A 34 7.76 9.48 5.90
N ALA A 35 7.43 9.60 4.62
CA ALA A 35 6.39 8.78 3.99
C ALA A 35 6.80 7.30 3.93
N GLY A 36 8.06 7.02 3.58
CA GLY A 36 8.60 5.66 3.58
C GLY A 36 8.67 5.03 4.98
N LEU A 37 8.94 5.83 6.02
CA LEU A 37 8.93 5.34 7.42
C LEU A 37 7.51 4.98 7.88
N ARG A 38 6.51 5.81 7.55
CA ARG A 38 5.10 5.56 7.91
C ARG A 38 4.55 4.29 7.27
N LEU A 39 4.89 4.04 6.00
CA LEU A 39 4.51 2.80 5.29
C LEU A 39 5.10 1.55 5.98
N LYS A 40 6.38 1.58 6.34
CA LYS A 40 7.04 0.46 7.05
C LYS A 40 6.44 0.21 8.44
N VAL A 41 6.10 1.26 9.18
CA VAL A 41 5.45 1.13 10.50
C VAL A 41 4.05 0.56 10.34
N ALA A 42 3.28 0.99 9.34
CA ALA A 42 1.97 0.42 9.04
C ALA A 42 2.03 -1.06 8.64
N GLU A 43 3.00 -1.43 7.80
CA GLU A 43 3.29 -2.83 7.44
C GLU A 43 3.65 -3.67 8.68
N SER A 44 4.45 -3.12 9.59
CA SER A 44 4.82 -3.78 10.85
C SER A 44 3.61 -4.02 11.76
N ASN A 45 2.73 -3.03 11.91
CA ASN A 45 1.52 -3.17 12.73
C ASN A 45 0.54 -4.20 12.15
N ALA A 46 0.37 -4.20 10.82
CA ALA A 46 -0.45 -5.20 10.13
C ALA A 46 0.15 -6.61 10.28
N SER A 47 1.47 -6.73 10.20
CA SER A 47 2.19 -7.99 10.41
C SER A 47 2.00 -8.53 11.84
N MET A 48 2.12 -7.68 12.85
CA MET A 48 1.85 -8.07 14.24
C MET A 48 0.41 -8.54 14.45
N ALA A 49 -0.57 -7.82 13.90
CA ALA A 49 -1.97 -8.21 13.96
C ALA A 49 -2.24 -9.55 13.23
N ALA A 50 -1.56 -9.80 12.11
CA ALA A 50 -1.65 -11.07 11.38
C ALA A 50 -1.04 -12.23 12.19
N MET A 51 0.10 -12.02 12.87
CA MET A 51 0.71 -13.04 13.73
C MET A 51 -0.22 -13.43 14.89
N GLU A 52 -0.83 -12.45 15.56
CA GLU A 52 -1.76 -12.72 16.67
C GLU A 52 -3.00 -13.49 16.20
N ARG A 53 -3.52 -13.18 15.01
CA ARG A 53 -4.62 -13.95 14.40
C ARG A 53 -4.16 -15.38 14.05
N GLY A 54 -2.96 -15.54 13.51
CA GLY A 54 -2.38 -16.84 13.18
C GLY A 54 -2.23 -17.76 14.40
N LYS A 55 -1.78 -17.22 15.54
CA LYS A 55 -1.70 -17.97 16.81
C LYS A 55 -3.08 -18.50 17.26
N LYS A 56 -4.12 -17.67 17.18
CA LYS A 56 -5.48 -18.07 17.53
C LYS A 56 -6.01 -19.16 16.60
N MET A 57 -5.78 -19.03 15.29
CA MET A 57 -6.18 -20.04 14.31
C MET A 57 -5.46 -21.37 14.54
N ALA A 58 -4.18 -21.36 14.91
CA ALA A 58 -3.44 -22.59 15.22
C ALA A 58 -4.04 -23.35 16.42
N LEU A 59 -4.50 -22.64 17.45
CA LEU A 59 -5.18 -23.25 18.60
C LEU A 59 -6.53 -23.85 18.22
N ILE A 60 -7.30 -23.15 17.39
CA ILE A 60 -8.59 -23.61 16.87
C ILE A 60 -8.39 -24.87 16.02
N GLU A 61 -7.37 -24.91 15.16
CA GLU A 61 -7.02 -26.06 14.35
C GLU A 61 -6.58 -27.27 15.20
N ALA A 62 -5.82 -27.03 16.27
CA ALA A 62 -5.42 -28.08 17.20
C ALA A 62 -6.66 -28.69 17.89
N TYR A 63 -7.54 -27.85 18.44
CA TYR A 63 -8.79 -28.28 19.06
C TYR A 63 -9.70 -29.04 18.09
N ALA A 64 -9.83 -28.55 16.84
CA ALA A 64 -10.60 -29.21 15.81
C ALA A 64 -10.10 -30.64 15.52
N LYS A 65 -8.77 -30.83 15.48
CA LYS A 65 -8.15 -32.14 15.29
C LYS A 65 -8.35 -33.07 16.49
N GLU A 66 -8.19 -32.56 17.71
CA GLU A 66 -8.32 -33.36 18.94
C GLU A 66 -9.76 -33.87 19.13
N HIS A 67 -10.75 -33.04 18.82
CA HIS A 67 -12.16 -33.37 19.04
C HIS A 67 -12.89 -33.89 17.79
N GLY A 68 -12.20 -33.99 16.65
CA GLY A 68 -12.81 -34.44 15.39
C GLY A 68 -13.94 -33.53 14.90
N VAL A 69 -13.91 -32.25 15.27
CA VAL A 69 -14.92 -31.25 14.92
C VAL A 69 -14.42 -30.37 13.79
N THR A 70 -15.36 -29.70 13.11
CA THR A 70 -14.99 -28.74 12.06
C THR A 70 -14.33 -27.51 12.66
N ILE A 71 -13.47 -26.85 11.88
CA ILE A 71 -12.81 -25.59 12.30
C ILE A 71 -13.84 -24.54 12.70
N THR A 72 -15.00 -24.47 12.04
CA THR A 72 -16.08 -23.52 12.38
C THR A 72 -16.73 -23.83 13.72
N GLN A 73 -16.94 -25.11 14.05
CA GLN A 73 -17.42 -25.52 15.39
C GLN A 73 -16.38 -25.22 16.46
N ALA A 74 -15.09 -25.47 16.18
CA ALA A 74 -14.00 -25.10 17.05
C ALA A 74 -13.96 -23.57 17.26
N MET A 75 -14.14 -22.76 16.21
CA MET A 75 -14.19 -21.30 16.32
C MET A 75 -15.28 -20.83 17.29
N ILE A 76 -16.49 -21.42 17.24
CA ILE A 76 -17.59 -21.06 18.16
C ILE A 76 -17.21 -21.31 19.62
N HIS A 77 -16.42 -22.34 19.90
CA HIS A 77 -15.95 -22.66 21.25
C HIS A 77 -14.91 -21.66 21.78
N PHE A 78 -14.20 -20.95 20.89
CA PHE A 78 -13.21 -19.93 21.24
C PHE A 78 -13.72 -18.49 21.10
N MET A 79 -14.99 -18.30 20.72
CA MET A 79 -15.70 -17.01 20.73
C MET A 79 -16.30 -16.73 22.10
#